data_AF-A0A090WXJ4-F1
#
_entry.id   AF-A0A090WXJ4-F1
#
_cell.length_a   1.000
_cell.length_b   1.000
_cell.length_c   1.000
_cell.angle_alpha   90.00
_cell.angle_beta   90.00
_cell.angle_gamma   90.00
#
_symmetry.space_group_name_H-M   'P 1'
#
loop_
_entity.id
_entity.type
_entity.pdbx_description
1 polymer ?
#
loop_
_entity_poly.entity_id
_entity_poly.type
_entity_poly.pdbx_seq_one_letter_code
_entity_poly.pdbx_strand_id
1 'polypeptide(L)'
;MGLIKDKENVIKQKNLERDKLKQKLNVAFDEVISLAKENDASFLIRFQEVYPKVCEKLLEVNPKLVNTELSLCAMIWLNFSSKNIAQYTHVQPKTVQTKKYRLRKKLDLPEGTNLYVWIKNL
;
A
#
# COMPACT_ATOMS: atom_id res chain seq x y z
N MET A 1 25.49 15.85 -39.19
CA MET A 1 25.22 14.48 -38.70
C MET A 1 25.36 14.28 -37.17
N GLY A 2 26.00 15.17 -36.39
CA GLY A 2 26.19 14.97 -34.94
C GLY A 2 24.92 15.08 -34.06
N LEU A 3 24.02 16.02 -34.36
CA LEU A 3 22.84 16.34 -33.54
C LEU A 3 21.81 15.19 -33.37
N ILE A 4 21.76 14.24 -34.32
CA ILE A 4 20.83 13.11 -34.27
C ILE A 4 21.36 12.03 -33.32
N LYS A 5 22.68 11.78 -33.35
CA LYS A 5 23.36 10.76 -32.54
C LYS A 5 23.33 11.11 -31.05
N ASP A 6 23.40 12.40 -30.72
CA ASP A 6 23.28 12.89 -29.35
C ASP A 6 21.85 12.72 -28.81
N LYS A 7 20.82 12.97 -29.64
CA LYS A 7 19.41 12.72 -29.27
C LYS A 7 19.11 11.24 -29.07
N GLU A 8 19.66 10.36 -29.91
CA GLU A 8 19.52 8.90 -29.76
C GLU A 8 20.15 8.39 -28.46
N ASN A 9 21.32 8.91 -28.07
CA ASN A 9 21.98 8.54 -26.82
C ASN A 9 21.20 9.00 -25.58
N VAL A 10 20.63 10.21 -25.60
CA VAL A 10 19.77 10.72 -24.51
C VAL A 10 18.51 9.87 -24.37
N ILE A 11 17.87 9.48 -25.47
CA ILE A 11 16.69 8.60 -25.45
C ILE A 11 17.05 7.23 -24.87
N LYS A 12 18.20 6.67 -25.26
CA LYS A 12 18.68 5.37 -24.76
C LYS A 12 18.98 5.39 -23.26
N GLN A 13 19.60 6.45 -22.75
CA GLN A 13 19.82 6.64 -21.31
C GLN A 13 18.51 6.78 -20.52
N LYS A 14 17.56 7.62 -20.99
CA LYS A 14 16.25 7.77 -20.34
C LYS A 14 15.46 6.46 -20.29
N ASN A 15 15.50 5.65 -21.35
CA ASN A 15 14.86 4.35 -21.37
C ASN A 15 15.48 3.39 -20.34
N LEU A 16 16.82 3.35 -20.26
CA LEU A 16 17.52 2.53 -19.27
C LEU A 16 17.19 2.95 -17.82
N GLU A 17 17.12 4.25 -17.55
CA GLU A 17 16.73 4.78 -16.23
C GLU A 17 15.28 4.43 -15.88
N ARG A 18 14.36 4.58 -16.83
CA ARG A 18 12.95 4.19 -16.67
C ARG A 18 12.82 2.70 -16.35
N ASP A 19 13.57 1.85 -17.05
CA ASP A 19 13.50 0.40 -16.87
C ASP A 19 14.11 -0.01 -15.52
N LYS A 20 15.22 0.63 -15.10
CA LYS A 20 15.77 0.47 -13.74
C LYS A 20 14.79 0.91 -12.66
N LEU A 21 14.08 2.03 -12.87
CA LEU A 21 13.08 2.53 -11.92
C LEU A 21 11.89 1.56 -11.81
N LYS A 22 11.39 1.04 -12.93
CA LYS A 22 10.34 0.00 -12.95
C LYS A 22 10.79 -1.26 -12.20
N GLN A 23 12.03 -1.70 -12.41
CA GLN A 23 12.57 -2.86 -11.71
C GLN A 23 12.63 -2.63 -10.19
N LYS A 24 13.16 -1.47 -9.75
CA LYS A 24 13.20 -1.11 -8.33
C LYS A 24 11.80 -1.05 -7.69
N LEU A 25 10.83 -0.51 -8.42
CA LEU A 25 9.44 -0.45 -7.96
C LEU A 25 8.84 -1.85 -7.75
N ASN A 26 9.09 -2.77 -8.69
CA ASN A 26 8.62 -4.15 -8.57
C ASN A 26 9.23 -4.85 -7.34
N VAL A 27 10.55 -4.68 -7.13
CA VAL A 27 11.24 -5.27 -5.96
C VAL A 27 10.68 -4.73 -4.65
N ALA A 28 10.52 -3.41 -4.54
CA ALA A 28 9.96 -2.81 -3.32
C ALA A 28 8.51 -3.24 -3.07
N PHE A 29 7.72 -3.39 -4.13
CA PHE A 29 6.36 -3.91 -4.03
C PHE A 29 6.33 -5.37 -3.55
N ASP A 30 7.13 -6.24 -4.14
CA ASP A 30 7.21 -7.65 -3.76
C ASP A 30 7.65 -7.83 -2.30
N GLU A 31 8.61 -7.01 -1.85
CA GLU A 31 9.07 -6.97 -0.47
C GLU A 31 7.94 -6.58 0.50
N VAL A 32 7.22 -5.49 0.23
CA VAL A 32 6.07 -5.06 1.04
C VAL A 32 5.00 -6.16 1.12
N ILE A 33 4.75 -6.85 0.01
CA ILE A 33 3.79 -7.96 -0.05
C ILE A 33 4.28 -9.15 0.80
N SER A 34 5.56 -9.49 0.77
CA SER A 34 6.12 -10.59 1.58
C SER A 34 6.00 -10.31 3.06
N LEU A 35 6.43 -9.12 3.49
CA LEU A 35 6.34 -8.68 4.89
C LEU A 35 4.89 -8.73 5.41
N ALA A 36 3.93 -8.32 4.58
CA ALA A 36 2.51 -8.40 4.94
C ALA A 36 2.03 -9.85 5.15
N LYS A 37 2.46 -10.77 4.26
CA LYS A 37 2.07 -12.18 4.31
C LYS A 37 2.68 -12.92 5.49
N GLU A 38 3.91 -12.55 5.86
CA GLU A 38 4.66 -13.10 6.98
C GLU A 38 4.27 -12.46 8.33
N ASN A 39 3.39 -11.44 8.30
CA ASN A 39 2.99 -10.67 9.48
C ASN A 39 4.20 -10.08 10.24
N ASP A 40 5.19 -9.63 9.46
CA ASP A 40 6.42 -9.04 9.97
C ASP A 40 6.15 -7.66 10.59
N ALA A 41 6.79 -7.37 11.72
CA ALA A 41 6.62 -6.10 12.43
C ALA A 41 7.06 -4.88 11.61
N SER A 42 7.98 -5.07 10.66
CA SER A 42 8.53 -4.05 9.77
C SER A 42 7.59 -3.72 8.60
N PHE A 43 6.52 -4.50 8.38
CA PHE A 43 5.58 -4.32 7.27
C PHE A 43 5.08 -2.87 7.16
N LEU A 44 4.61 -2.29 8.27
CA LEU A 44 4.04 -0.94 8.24
C LEU A 44 5.10 0.11 7.90
N ILE A 45 6.29 -0.02 8.48
CA ILE A 45 7.41 0.90 8.24
C ILE A 45 7.79 0.85 6.76
N ARG A 46 7.96 -0.37 6.22
CA ARG A 46 8.28 -0.55 4.80
C ARG A 46 7.17 -0.03 3.88
N PHE A 47 5.91 -0.27 4.24
CA PHE A 47 4.78 0.27 3.50
C PHE A 47 4.79 1.81 3.49
N GLN A 48 5.10 2.45 4.61
CA GLN A 48 5.20 3.92 4.70
C GLN A 48 6.34 4.49 3.86
N GLU A 49 7.48 3.79 3.79
CA GLU A 49 8.60 4.21 2.93
C GLU A 49 8.25 4.13 1.44
N VAL A 50 7.53 3.08 1.04
CA VAL A 50 7.17 2.84 -0.37
C VAL A 50 5.94 3.65 -0.78
N TYR A 51 4.99 3.85 0.13
CA TYR A 51 3.69 4.50 -0.10
C TYR A 51 3.37 5.61 0.93
N PRO A 52 4.24 6.61 1.12
CA PRO A 52 4.08 7.61 2.18
C PRO A 52 2.77 8.39 2.05
N LYS A 53 2.40 8.77 0.83
CA LYS A 53 1.17 9.52 0.51
C LYS A 53 -0.11 8.80 0.95
N VAL A 54 -0.12 7.46 0.96
CA VAL A 54 -1.30 6.71 1.40
C VAL A 54 -1.50 6.88 2.90
N CYS A 55 -0.42 6.78 3.67
CA CYS A 55 -0.46 6.95 5.12
C CYS A 55 -0.73 8.40 5.51
N GLU A 56 -0.14 9.38 4.82
CA GLU A 56 -0.42 10.81 5.00
C GLU A 56 -1.92 11.09 4.85
N LYS A 57 -2.54 10.67 3.74
CA LYS A 57 -3.98 10.88 3.51
C LYS A 57 -4.87 10.17 4.53
N LEU A 58 -4.49 8.97 4.97
CA LEU A 58 -5.22 8.29 6.06
C LEU A 58 -5.19 9.09 7.36
N LEU A 59 -4.04 9.67 7.69
CA LEU A 59 -3.85 10.48 8.90
C LEU A 59 -4.47 11.88 8.77
N GLU A 60 -4.57 12.44 7.57
CA GLU A 60 -5.35 13.66 7.30
C GLU A 60 -6.85 13.43 7.58
N VAL A 61 -7.39 12.27 7.18
CA VAL A 61 -8.79 11.91 7.47
C VAL A 61 -8.99 11.65 8.96
N ASN A 62 -8.10 10.88 9.60
CA ASN A 62 -8.15 10.69 11.04
C ASN A 62 -6.74 10.56 11.65
N PRO A 63 -6.24 11.60 12.35
CA PRO A 63 -4.90 11.59 12.93
C PRO A 63 -4.78 10.67 14.16
N LYS A 64 -5.89 10.11 14.66
CA LYS A 64 -5.92 9.19 15.81
C LYS A 64 -5.84 7.71 15.40
N LEU A 65 -5.60 7.42 14.11
CA LEU A 65 -5.34 6.05 13.66
C LEU A 65 -4.04 5.55 14.28
N VAL A 66 -4.11 4.39 14.92
CA VAL A 66 -2.92 3.75 15.49
C VAL A 66 -2.25 2.83 14.47
N ASN A 67 -1.00 2.43 14.72
CA ASN A 67 -0.22 1.59 13.81
C ASN A 67 -0.95 0.31 13.39
N THR A 68 -1.66 -0.36 14.30
CA THR A 68 -2.41 -1.59 13.94
C THR A 68 -3.57 -1.34 12.98
N GLU A 69 -4.13 -0.13 12.97
CA GLU A 69 -5.18 0.30 12.06
C GLU A 69 -4.60 0.74 10.72
N LEU A 70 -3.47 1.46 10.75
CA LEU A 70 -2.71 1.79 9.54
C LEU A 70 -2.23 0.53 8.82
N SER A 71 -1.74 -0.49 9.54
CA SER A 71 -1.39 -1.79 8.96
C SER A 71 -2.59 -2.47 8.30
N LEU A 72 -3.77 -2.39 8.93
CA LEU A 72 -5.00 -2.93 8.33
C LEU A 72 -5.38 -2.15 7.06
N CYS A 73 -5.29 -0.82 7.06
CA CYS A 73 -5.51 0.00 5.87
C CYS A 73 -4.52 -0.35 4.76
N ALA A 74 -3.24 -0.50 5.08
CA ALA A 74 -2.20 -0.89 4.13
C ALA A 74 -2.50 -2.26 3.51
N MET A 75 -2.87 -3.26 4.32
CA MET A 75 -3.28 -4.57 3.81
C MET A 75 -4.52 -4.51 2.91
N ILE A 76 -5.47 -3.62 3.20
CA ILE A 76 -6.65 -3.40 2.36
C ILE A 76 -6.28 -2.68 1.06
N TRP A 77 -5.37 -1.70 1.11
CA TRP A 77 -4.86 -0.98 -0.06
C TRP A 77 -4.12 -1.92 -1.02
N LEU A 78 -3.33 -2.86 -0.48
CA LEU A 78 -2.70 -3.96 -1.21
C LEU A 78 -3.71 -5.03 -1.71
N ASN A 79 -5.01 -4.80 -1.49
CA ASN A 79 -6.12 -5.61 -1.96
C ASN A 79 -6.16 -7.03 -1.37
N PHE A 80 -5.64 -7.24 -0.16
CA PHE A 80 -5.79 -8.52 0.53
C PHE A 80 -7.24 -8.73 1.00
N SER A 81 -7.80 -9.90 0.69
CA SER A 81 -9.15 -10.27 1.14
C SER A 81 -9.21 -10.41 2.67
N SER A 82 -10.41 -10.32 3.27
CA SER A 82 -10.56 -10.60 4.71
C SER A 82 -10.01 -11.97 5.11
N LYS A 83 -10.12 -12.97 4.22
CA LYS A 83 -9.59 -14.33 4.44
C LYS A 83 -8.07 -14.32 4.48
N ASN A 84 -7.43 -13.64 3.53
CA ASN A 84 -5.98 -13.53 3.47
C ASN A 84 -5.43 -12.77 4.68
N ILE A 85 -6.05 -11.64 5.03
CA ILE A 85 -5.66 -10.85 6.22
C ILE A 85 -5.77 -11.71 7.48
N ALA A 86 -6.85 -12.47 7.63
CA ALA A 86 -7.04 -13.37 8.77
C ALA A 86 -5.95 -14.44 8.83
N GLN A 87 -5.61 -15.04 7.69
CA GLN A 87 -4.56 -16.03 7.56
C GLN A 87 -3.19 -15.47 7.91
N TYR A 88 -2.81 -14.32 7.34
CA TYR A 88 -1.50 -13.71 7.56
C TYR A 88 -1.34 -13.25 9.00
N THR A 89 -2.36 -12.59 9.55
CA THR A 89 -2.31 -12.07 10.94
C THR A 89 -2.65 -13.12 12.00
N HIS A 90 -2.82 -14.39 11.62
CA HIS A 90 -3.16 -15.51 12.52
C HIS A 90 -4.37 -15.24 13.42
N VAL A 91 -5.41 -14.59 12.89
CA VAL A 91 -6.66 -14.33 13.61
C VAL A 91 -7.85 -14.99 12.91
N GLN A 92 -8.97 -15.10 13.62
CA GLN A 92 -10.21 -15.56 13.01
C GLN A 92 -10.75 -14.53 12.00
N PRO A 93 -11.39 -14.97 10.90
CA PRO A 93 -12.02 -14.06 9.94
C PRO A 93 -13.01 -13.07 10.58
N LYS A 94 -13.72 -13.50 11.64
CA LYS A 94 -14.63 -12.63 12.39
C LYS A 94 -13.90 -11.45 13.04
N THR A 95 -12.68 -11.65 13.53
CA THR A 95 -11.84 -10.59 14.10
C THR A 95 -11.51 -9.53 13.06
N VAL A 96 -11.18 -9.93 11.83
CA VAL A 96 -10.93 -8.99 10.72
C VAL A 96 -12.18 -8.18 10.40
N GLN A 97 -13.36 -8.81 10.37
CA GLN A 97 -14.62 -8.10 10.13
C GLN A 97 -14.91 -7.07 11.23
N THR A 98 -14.71 -7.42 12.50
CA THR A 98 -14.87 -6.48 13.63
C THR A 98 -13.88 -5.31 13.54
N LYS A 99 -12.61 -5.58 13.21
CA LYS A 99 -11.61 -4.52 13.00
C LYS A 99 -12.01 -3.60 11.84
N LYS A 100 -12.48 -4.14 10.71
CA LYS A 100 -12.99 -3.34 9.58
C LYS A 100 -14.19 -2.49 9.96
N TYR A 101 -15.13 -3.03 10.72
CA TYR A 101 -16.28 -2.27 11.20
C TYR A 101 -15.84 -1.06 12.05
N ARG A 102 -14.93 -1.27 13.01
CA ARG A 102 -14.37 -0.20 13.84
C ARG A 102 -13.60 0.83 13.00
N LEU A 103 -12.81 0.35 12.03
CA LEU A 103 -12.05 1.20 11.13
C LEU A 103 -12.97 2.11 10.29
N ARG A 104 -14.08 1.58 9.76
CA ARG A 104 -15.08 2.39 9.04
C ARG A 104 -15.65 3.51 9.89
N LYS A 105 -15.95 3.24 11.17
CA LYS A 105 -16.45 4.24 12.11
C LYS A 105 -15.38 5.29 12.45
N LYS A 106 -14.12 4.90 12.57
CA LYS A 106 -13.01 5.85 12.77
C LYS A 106 -12.77 6.73 11.55
N LEU A 107 -12.92 6.19 10.35
CA LEU A 107 -12.78 6.94 9.10
C LEU A 107 -14.04 7.72 8.73
N ASP A 108 -15.06 7.74 9.60
CA ASP A 108 -16.36 8.40 9.39
C ASP A 108 -17.03 8.04 8.05
N LEU A 109 -16.94 6.76 7.66
CA LEU A 109 -17.48 6.33 6.38
C LEU A 109 -19.00 6.14 6.44
N PRO A 110 -19.75 6.68 5.46
CA PRO A 110 -21.17 6.41 5.32
C PRO A 110 -21.50 4.92 5.25
N GLU A 111 -22.73 4.59 5.61
CA GLU A 111 -23.26 3.26 5.43
C GLU A 111 -23.31 2.90 3.94
N GLY A 112 -23.00 1.65 3.59
CA GLY A 112 -22.92 1.20 2.20
C GLY A 112 -21.62 1.53 1.45
N THR A 113 -20.77 2.46 1.92
CA THR A 113 -19.49 2.76 1.26
C THR A 113 -18.60 1.51 1.20
N ASN A 114 -18.01 1.17 0.05
CA ASN A 114 -17.08 0.05 0.00
C ASN A 114 -15.70 0.47 0.58
N LEU A 115 -15.25 -0.17 1.66
CA LEU A 115 -13.99 0.19 2.34
C LEU A 115 -12.76 -0.01 1.44
N TYR A 116 -12.74 -1.06 0.62
CA TYR A 116 -11.63 -1.32 -0.31
C TYR A 116 -11.55 -0.23 -1.37
N VAL A 117 -12.69 0.14 -1.95
CA VAL A 117 -12.76 1.20 -2.98
C VAL A 117 -12.36 2.54 -2.38
N TRP A 118 -12.87 2.86 -1.18
CA TRP A 118 -12.54 4.11 -0.51
C TRP A 118 -11.04 4.21 -0.22
N ILE A 119 -10.43 3.18 0.38
CA ILE A 119 -8.98 3.18 0.67
C ILE A 119 -8.16 3.26 -0.62
N LYS A 120 -8.58 2.57 -1.69
CA LYS A 120 -7.85 2.58 -2.97
C LYS A 120 -7.91 3.93 -3.69
N ASN A 121 -8.94 4.73 -3.41
CA ASN A 121 -9.15 6.06 -4.00
C ASN A 121 -8.62 7.21 -3.14
N LEU A 122 -7.84 6.91 -2.09
CA LEU A 122 -7.19 7.93 -1.26
C LEU A 122 -6.28 8.82 -2.10
#